data_AF-A0AAW9MNS2-F1
#
_entry.id   AF-A0AAW9MNS2-F1
#
_cell.length_a   1.000
_cell.length_b   1.000
_cell.length_c   1.000
_cell.angle_alpha   90.00
_cell.angle_beta   90.00
_cell.angle_gamma   90.00
#
_symmetry.space_group_name_H-M   'P 1'
#
loop_
_entity.id
_entity.type
_entity.pdbx_description
1 polymer ?
#
loop_
_entity_poly.entity_id
_entity_poly.type
_entity_poly.pdbx_seq_one_letter_code
_entity_poly.pdbx_strand_id
1 'polypeptide(L)'
;MHGAEIYKYKNEKEIIDYSSNINFLGPPKGLKEYLFENFSLVEKYPDIKYRRAKKEVAKYLNTSEENVILGNGSVEIQDMAINLFKTIIIFNPSFLEYERLAKIHGKNIINIYSEDLKFRPSLLDGLDKLENSALILANPNNPTGFSFSREEFIEILEKD
;
A
#
# COMPACT_ATOMS: atom_id res chain seq x y z
N MET A 1 14.71 0.62 4.59
CA MET A 1 14.98 0.95 6.00
C MET A 1 13.65 1.39 6.57
N HIS A 2 12.95 0.52 7.31
CA HIS A 2 11.75 0.95 8.05
C HIS A 2 12.21 1.78 9.24
N GLY A 3 11.39 2.74 9.67
CA GLY A 3 11.81 3.86 10.51
C GLY A 3 12.47 3.52 11.85
N ALA A 4 12.86 4.60 12.52
CA ALA A 4 13.65 4.76 13.72
C ALA A 4 13.80 3.48 14.54
N GLU A 5 15.06 3.10 14.71
CA GLU A 5 15.47 2.13 15.72
C GLU A 5 15.38 2.81 17.10
N ILE A 6 14.19 3.24 17.51
CA ILE A 6 13.93 3.90 18.81
C ILE A 6 14.50 3.10 19.98
N TYR A 7 14.64 1.79 19.81
CA TYR A 7 15.27 0.88 20.75
C TYR A 7 16.78 1.12 20.96
N LYS A 8 17.49 1.72 19.99
CA LYS A 8 18.90 2.14 20.13
C LYS A 8 19.08 3.37 21.01
N TYR A 9 18.04 4.18 21.15
CA TYR A 9 18.07 5.47 21.82
C TYR A 9 17.34 5.44 23.17
N LYS A 10 17.12 4.25 23.77
CA LYS A 10 16.38 4.01 25.02
C LYS A 10 16.76 4.88 26.24
N ASN A 11 17.96 5.49 26.23
CA ASN A 11 18.45 6.34 27.32
C ASN A 11 18.17 7.84 27.10
N GLU A 12 17.63 8.23 25.95
CA GLU A 12 17.19 9.59 25.69
C GLU A 12 15.77 9.80 26.26
N LYS A 13 15.57 10.92 26.95
CA LYS A 13 14.37 11.13 27.77
C LYS A 13 13.10 11.34 26.97
N GLU A 14 13.19 11.59 25.67
CA GLU A 14 12.02 11.74 24.79
C GLU A 14 12.46 11.68 23.32
N ILE A 15 12.06 10.64 22.59
CA ILE A 15 12.28 10.53 21.13
C ILE A 15 10.94 10.72 20.47
N ILE A 16 10.84 11.72 19.61
CA ILE A 16 9.68 11.91 18.74
C ILE A 16 10.05 11.32 17.37
N ASP A 17 9.40 10.22 17.00
CA ASP A 17 9.68 9.49 15.76
C ASP A 17 8.75 9.94 14.61
N TYR A 18 9.32 10.59 13.60
CA TYR A 18 8.65 10.96 12.34
C TYR A 18 9.17 10.17 11.12
N SER A 19 9.95 9.10 11.35
CA SER A 19 10.58 8.34 10.28
C SER A 19 9.66 7.30 9.64
N SER A 20 8.52 7.01 10.28
CA SER A 20 7.47 6.13 9.77
C SER A 20 6.13 6.85 9.79
N ASN A 21 5.27 6.53 8.82
CA ASN A 21 3.92 7.08 8.71
C ASN A 21 2.97 6.42 9.73
N ILE A 22 3.33 6.42 11.01
CA ILE A 22 2.53 5.89 12.11
C ILE A 22 1.59 6.98 12.60
N ASN A 23 0.34 6.62 12.91
CA ASN A 23 -0.62 7.57 13.46
C ASN A 23 -0.22 7.98 14.89
N PHE A 24 0.21 9.23 15.06
CA PHE A 24 0.62 9.78 16.36
C PHE A 24 -0.51 9.85 17.39
N LEU A 25 -1.78 9.85 16.96
CA LEU A 25 -2.95 9.82 17.84
C LEU A 25 -3.13 8.47 18.54
N GLY A 26 -2.37 7.45 18.13
CA GLY A 26 -2.50 6.09 18.63
C GLY A 26 -3.70 5.35 18.05
N PRO A 27 -4.02 4.18 18.62
CA PRO A 27 -5.11 3.35 18.13
C PRO A 27 -6.49 3.99 18.38
N PRO A 28 -7.54 3.53 17.66
CA PRO A 28 -8.91 3.91 17.94
C PRO A 28 -9.30 3.72 19.42
N LYS A 29 -10.09 4.66 19.95
CA LYS A 29 -10.61 4.58 21.32
C LYS A 29 -11.37 3.27 21.54
N GLY A 30 -11.09 2.57 22.65
CA GLY A 30 -11.73 1.30 22.99
C GLY A 30 -11.03 0.06 22.41
N LEU A 31 -10.11 0.22 21.45
CA LEU A 31 -9.43 -0.94 20.85
C LEU A 31 -8.56 -1.68 21.88
N LYS A 32 -7.88 -0.94 22.75
CA LYS A 32 -7.03 -1.52 23.79
C LYS A 32 -7.86 -2.38 24.75
N GLU A 33 -8.96 -1.83 25.25
CA GLU A 33 -9.89 -2.51 26.16
C GLU A 33 -10.47 -3.76 25.50
N TYR A 34 -10.95 -3.65 24.26
CA TYR A 34 -11.47 -4.78 23.49
C TYR A 34 -10.44 -5.90 23.34
N LEU A 35 -9.17 -5.57 23.04
CA LEU A 35 -8.11 -6.56 22.92
C LEU A 35 -7.81 -7.26 24.25
N PHE A 36 -7.81 -6.54 25.37
CA PHE A 36 -7.60 -7.14 26.69
C PHE A 36 -8.75 -8.05 27.11
N GLU A 37 -9.99 -7.62 26.91
CA GLU A 37 -11.20 -8.41 27.23
C GLU A 37 -11.27 -9.70 26.40
N ASN A 38 -10.71 -9.70 25.20
CA ASN A 38 -10.74 -10.83 24.27
C ASN A 38 -9.38 -11.52 24.12
N PHE A 39 -8.42 -11.26 25.02
CA PHE A 39 -7.05 -11.75 24.87
C PHE A 39 -6.97 -13.28 24.77
N SER A 40 -7.86 -14.02 25.47
CA SER A 40 -7.92 -15.48 25.42
C SER A 40 -8.23 -16.05 24.04
N LEU A 41 -8.74 -15.25 23.09
CA LEU A 41 -8.99 -15.71 21.72
C LEU A 41 -7.71 -16.04 20.95
N VAL A 42 -6.55 -15.52 21.37
CA VAL A 42 -5.25 -15.79 20.72
C VAL A 42 -4.80 -17.25 20.87
N GLU A 43 -5.39 -18.01 21.79
CA GLU A 43 -5.13 -19.45 21.97
C GLU A 43 -5.66 -20.30 20.81
N LYS A 44 -6.49 -19.72 19.93
CA LYS A 44 -7.11 -20.40 18.79
C LYS A 44 -6.62 -19.76 17.49
N TYR A 45 -6.48 -20.60 16.46
CA TYR A 45 -6.28 -20.07 15.12
C TYR A 45 -7.50 -19.22 14.69
N PRO A 46 -7.27 -18.07 14.02
CA PRO A 46 -8.35 -17.25 13.50
C PRO A 46 -9.14 -17.99 12.41
N ASP A 47 -10.32 -17.46 12.06
CA ASP A 47 -11.07 -17.98 10.91
C ASP A 47 -10.22 -17.85 9.64
N ILE A 48 -9.73 -18.99 9.13
CA ILE A 48 -8.90 -19.07 7.92
C ILE A 48 -9.61 -18.55 6.67
N LYS A 49 -10.95 -18.45 6.69
CA LYS A 49 -11.74 -17.88 5.58
C LYS A 49 -12.07 -16.40 5.79
N TYR A 50 -11.67 -15.83 6.93
CA TYR A 50 -11.88 -14.44 7.30
C TYR A 50 -13.33 -13.95 7.17
N ARG A 51 -14.35 -14.82 7.31
CA ARG A 51 -15.73 -14.51 6.87
C ARG A 51 -16.27 -13.22 7.47
N ARG A 52 -16.14 -13.06 8.79
CA ARG A 52 -16.61 -11.86 9.49
C ARG A 52 -15.84 -10.61 9.05
N ALA A 53 -14.51 -10.70 8.93
CA ALA A 53 -13.69 -9.56 8.54
C ALA A 53 -13.97 -9.12 7.10
N LYS A 54 -14.09 -10.07 6.15
CA LYS A 54 -14.44 -9.77 4.75
C LYS A 54 -15.80 -9.09 4.66
N LYS A 55 -16.81 -9.60 5.37
CA LYS A 55 -18.15 -9.01 5.40
C LYS A 55 -18.16 -7.56 5.90
N GLU A 56 -17.46 -7.27 7.00
CA GLU A 56 -17.42 -5.90 7.54
C GLU A 56 -16.64 -4.93 6.62
N VAL A 57 -15.54 -5.38 6.00
CA VAL A 57 -14.79 -4.59 5.02
C VAL A 57 -15.62 -4.33 3.76
N ALA A 58 -16.28 -5.36 3.23
CA ALA A 58 -17.15 -5.23 2.06
C ALA A 58 -18.28 -4.23 2.30
N LYS A 59 -18.92 -4.29 3.48
CA LYS A 59 -19.93 -3.33 3.91
C LYS A 59 -19.38 -1.92 4.01
N TYR A 60 -18.20 -1.73 4.62
CA TYR A 60 -17.56 -0.42 4.74
C TYR A 60 -17.25 0.21 3.37
N LEU A 61 -16.75 -0.59 2.43
CA LEU A 61 -16.39 -0.16 1.08
C LEU A 61 -17.58 -0.13 0.10
N ASN A 62 -18.78 -0.51 0.55
CA ASN A 62 -19.96 -0.65 -0.31
C ASN A 62 -19.71 -1.53 -1.55
N THR A 63 -19.08 -2.69 -1.34
CA THR A 63 -18.77 -3.69 -2.37
C THR A 63 -19.19 -5.08 -1.90
N SER A 64 -19.04 -6.09 -2.75
CA SER A 64 -19.35 -7.48 -2.43
C SER A 64 -18.17 -8.23 -1.80
N GLU A 65 -18.43 -9.32 -1.06
CA GLU A 65 -17.39 -10.06 -0.34
C GLU A 65 -16.38 -10.77 -1.28
N GLU A 66 -16.80 -11.09 -2.51
CA GLU A 66 -15.93 -11.64 -3.55
C GLU A 66 -14.90 -10.65 -4.08
N ASN A 67 -15.16 -9.33 -3.95
CA ASN A 67 -14.25 -8.27 -4.34
C ASN A 67 -13.25 -7.88 -3.24
N VAL A 68 -13.27 -8.57 -2.09
CA VAL A 68 -12.38 -8.30 -0.96
C VAL A 68 -11.34 -9.40 -0.84
N ILE A 69 -10.08 -9.02 -0.67
CA ILE A 69 -8.98 -9.89 -0.23
C ILE A 69 -8.37 -9.25 1.02
N LEU A 70 -8.02 -10.08 2.01
CA LEU A 70 -7.34 -9.64 3.22
C LEU A 70 -5.92 -10.21 3.22
N GLY A 71 -4.96 -9.40 3.65
CA GLY A 71 -3.56 -9.77 3.80
C GLY A 71 -3.00 -9.23 5.12
N ASN A 72 -1.81 -9.69 5.48
CA ASN A 72 -1.06 -9.25 6.65
C ASN A 72 -0.38 -7.90 6.39
N GLY A 73 -1.21 -6.87 6.24
CA GLY A 73 -0.80 -5.56 5.76
C GLY A 73 -0.86 -5.43 4.23
N SER A 74 -0.75 -4.19 3.75
CA SER A 74 -0.90 -3.90 2.32
C SER A 74 0.26 -4.43 1.46
N VAL A 75 1.45 -4.60 2.03
CA VAL A 75 2.64 -5.09 1.32
C VAL A 75 2.43 -6.49 0.76
N GLU A 76 1.76 -7.39 1.50
CA GLU A 76 1.45 -8.73 1.00
C GLU A 76 0.49 -8.69 -0.20
N ILE A 77 -0.52 -7.82 -0.16
CA ILE A 77 -1.45 -7.64 -1.27
C ILE A 77 -0.73 -7.04 -2.50
N GLN A 78 0.16 -6.09 -2.28
CA GLN A 78 1.00 -5.51 -3.35
C GLN A 78 1.93 -6.55 -3.95
N ASP A 79 2.53 -7.42 -3.14
CA ASP A 79 3.38 -8.53 -3.57
C ASP A 79 2.63 -9.51 -4.47
N MET A 80 1.45 -9.95 -4.01
CA MET A 80 0.57 -10.81 -4.79
C MET A 80 0.18 -10.16 -6.13
N ALA A 81 -0.19 -8.88 -6.12
CA ALA A 81 -0.59 -8.13 -7.32
C ALA A 81 0.57 -7.98 -8.31
N ILE A 82 1.75 -7.56 -7.84
CA ILE A 82 2.97 -7.45 -8.66
C ILE A 82 3.30 -8.79 -9.32
N ASN A 83 3.11 -9.91 -8.61
CA ASN A 83 3.46 -11.21 -9.15
C ASN A 83 2.58 -11.64 -10.34
N LEU A 84 1.38 -11.06 -10.52
CA LEU A 84 0.50 -11.37 -11.64
C LEU A 84 1.01 -10.88 -12.99
N PHE A 85 1.86 -9.85 -13.00
CA PHE A 85 2.30 -9.17 -14.21
C PHE A 85 3.75 -9.52 -14.58
N LYS A 86 4.10 -9.33 -15.86
CA LYS A 86 5.47 -9.51 -16.36
C LYS A 86 6.29 -8.22 -16.23
N THR A 87 5.67 -7.08 -16.53
CA THR A 87 6.29 -5.76 -16.48
C THR A 87 5.60 -4.88 -15.44
N ILE A 88 6.38 -4.19 -14.61
CA ILE A 88 5.88 -3.25 -13.61
C ILE A 88 6.41 -1.86 -13.96
N ILE A 89 5.49 -0.93 -14.20
CA ILE A 89 5.78 0.48 -14.45
C ILE A 89 5.61 1.22 -13.12
N ILE A 90 6.63 1.96 -12.70
CA ILE A 90 6.67 2.64 -11.41
C ILE A 90 6.96 4.12 -11.63
N PHE A 91 6.04 4.98 -11.20
CA PHE A 91 6.28 6.42 -11.15
C PHE A 91 7.09 6.78 -9.92
N ASN A 92 8.24 7.40 -10.12
CA ASN A 92 9.19 7.74 -9.07
C ASN A 92 9.34 9.25 -8.85
N PRO A 93 9.69 9.66 -7.61
CA PRO A 93 9.94 8.81 -6.44
C PRO A 93 8.65 8.25 -5.82
N SER A 94 8.67 6.97 -5.44
CA SER A 94 7.55 6.27 -4.79
C SER A 94 8.01 5.38 -3.64
N PHE A 95 7.07 4.63 -3.05
CA PHE A 95 7.36 3.69 -1.99
C PHE A 95 8.31 2.59 -2.49
N LEU A 96 9.50 2.51 -1.88
CA LEU A 96 10.61 1.65 -2.28
C LEU A 96 10.24 0.15 -2.42
N GLU A 97 9.19 -0.26 -1.72
CA GLU A 97 8.73 -1.64 -1.71
C GLU A 97 8.25 -2.11 -3.08
N TYR A 98 7.68 -1.23 -3.91
CA TYR A 98 7.22 -1.59 -5.26
C TYR A 98 8.36 -2.15 -6.11
N GLU A 99 9.48 -1.42 -6.17
CA GLU A 99 10.65 -1.85 -6.93
C GLU A 99 11.33 -3.07 -6.28
N ARG A 100 11.37 -3.12 -4.94
CA ARG A 100 11.94 -4.25 -4.19
C ARG A 100 11.21 -5.56 -4.50
N LEU A 101 9.87 -5.56 -4.43
CA LEU A 101 9.03 -6.73 -4.70
C LEU A 101 9.13 -7.14 -6.18
N ALA A 102 9.09 -6.17 -7.10
CA ALA A 102 9.26 -6.45 -8.53
C ALA A 102 10.63 -7.11 -8.83
N LYS A 103 11.71 -6.67 -8.19
CA LYS A 103 13.05 -7.28 -8.31
C LYS A 103 13.08 -8.71 -7.76
N ILE A 104 12.45 -8.95 -6.60
CA ILE A 104 12.40 -10.28 -5.98
C ILE A 104 11.74 -11.31 -6.91
N HIS A 105 10.68 -10.92 -7.61
CA HIS A 105 10.00 -11.77 -8.57
C HIS A 105 10.60 -11.77 -9.98
N GLY A 106 11.74 -11.10 -10.19
CA GLY A 106 12.40 -11.02 -11.49
C GLY A 106 11.55 -10.35 -12.58
N LYS A 107 10.70 -9.38 -12.21
CA LYS A 107 9.86 -8.64 -13.16
C LYS A 107 10.71 -7.69 -14.00
N ASN A 108 10.23 -7.36 -15.20
CA ASN A 108 10.76 -6.23 -15.95
C ASN A 108 10.27 -4.93 -15.28
N ILE A 109 11.18 -3.98 -15.03
CA ILE A 109 10.84 -2.75 -14.29
C ILE A 109 11.09 -1.56 -15.20
N ILE A 110 10.06 -0.73 -15.37
CA ILE A 110 10.14 0.54 -16.10
C ILE A 110 9.90 1.66 -15.10
N ASN A 111 10.95 2.42 -14.81
CA ASN A 111 10.85 3.58 -13.93
C ASN A 111 10.58 4.84 -14.77
N ILE A 112 9.50 5.54 -14.45
CA ILE A 112 9.15 6.84 -15.05
C ILE A 112 9.28 7.94 -14.00
N TYR A 113 9.64 9.15 -14.44
CA TYR A 113 9.95 10.28 -13.58
C TYR A 113 9.38 11.57 -14.17
N SER A 114 9.21 12.58 -13.31
CA SER A 114 8.86 13.95 -13.70
C SER A 114 9.70 14.93 -12.87
N GLU A 115 10.15 16.03 -13.47
CA GLU A 115 10.97 17.04 -12.79
C GLU A 115 10.26 17.69 -11.59
N ASP A 116 8.94 17.89 -11.70
CA ASP A 116 8.12 18.50 -10.65
C ASP A 116 7.45 17.49 -9.72
N LEU A 117 7.85 16.22 -9.80
CA LEU A 117 7.33 15.10 -8.98
C LEU A 117 5.82 14.86 -9.13
N LYS A 118 5.21 15.30 -10.24
CA LYS A 118 3.81 15.07 -10.59
C LYS A 118 3.64 14.13 -11.76
N PHE A 119 2.81 13.11 -11.57
CA PHE A 119 2.45 12.21 -12.65
C PHE A 119 1.60 12.94 -13.69
N ARG A 120 1.80 12.60 -14.96
CA ARG A 120 0.96 13.04 -16.09
C ARG A 120 0.68 11.84 -16.98
N PRO A 121 -0.53 11.70 -17.55
CA PRO A 121 -0.83 10.60 -18.46
C PRO A 121 0.16 10.48 -19.63
N SER A 122 0.69 11.59 -20.14
CA SER A 122 1.70 11.60 -21.22
C SER A 122 3.00 10.87 -20.88
N LEU A 123 3.30 10.63 -19.60
CA LEU A 123 4.45 9.81 -19.20
C LEU A 123 4.29 8.33 -19.58
N LEU A 124 3.09 7.91 -19.97
CA LEU A 124 2.78 6.56 -20.44
C LEU A 124 2.86 6.41 -21.95
N ASP A 125 3.15 7.47 -22.71
CA ASP A 125 3.17 7.42 -24.17
C ASP A 125 4.16 6.35 -24.68
N GLY A 126 3.65 5.32 -25.36
CA GLY A 126 4.42 4.19 -25.87
C GLY A 126 4.56 3.01 -24.90
N LEU A 127 4.13 3.16 -23.65
CA LEU A 127 4.07 2.09 -22.65
C LEU A 127 2.69 1.40 -22.60
N ASP A 128 1.66 2.08 -23.10
CA ASP A 128 0.29 1.59 -23.33
C ASP A 128 0.23 0.28 -24.13
N LYS A 129 1.21 0.07 -25.01
CA LYS A 129 1.29 -1.11 -25.90
C LYS A 129 1.92 -2.33 -25.25
N LEU A 130 2.35 -2.24 -24.00
CA LEU A 130 2.97 -3.36 -23.30
C LEU A 130 1.92 -4.38 -22.89
N GLU A 131 2.08 -5.62 -23.35
CA GLU A 131 1.25 -6.72 -22.88
C GLU A 131 1.69 -7.17 -21.47
N ASN A 132 0.71 -7.56 -20.66
CA ASN A 132 0.92 -8.10 -19.31
C ASN A 132 1.79 -7.19 -18.42
N SER A 133 1.45 -5.89 -18.43
CA SER A 133 2.07 -4.88 -17.59
C SER A 133 1.09 -4.29 -16.57
N ALA A 134 1.62 -3.80 -15.46
CA ALA A 134 0.87 -3.01 -14.48
C ALA A 134 1.59 -1.69 -14.19
N LEU A 135 0.81 -0.62 -14.08
CA LEU A 135 1.26 0.67 -13.57
C LEU A 135 0.93 0.79 -12.08
N ILE A 136 1.92 1.14 -11.26
CA ILE A 136 1.73 1.40 -9.84
C ILE A 136 1.68 2.90 -9.59
N LEU A 137 0.53 3.38 -9.11
CA LEU A 137 0.31 4.75 -8.65
C LEU A 137 -0.18 4.73 -7.21
N ALA A 138 0.52 5.43 -6.31
CA ALA A 138 0.06 5.66 -4.94
C ALA A 138 -0.66 7.02 -4.85
N ASN A 139 -1.76 7.05 -4.10
CA ASN A 139 -2.56 8.26 -3.90
C ASN A 139 -3.12 8.35 -2.47
N PRO A 140 -2.64 9.28 -1.62
CA PRO A 140 -1.47 10.15 -1.84
C PRO A 140 -0.18 9.33 -2.02
N ASN A 141 0.75 9.85 -2.84
CA ASN A 141 2.03 9.21 -3.09
C ASN A 141 2.98 9.38 -1.91
N ASN A 142 3.63 8.30 -1.49
CA ASN A 142 4.77 8.32 -0.57
C ASN A 142 6.05 8.23 -1.41
N PRO A 143 7.02 9.17 -1.34
CA PRO A 143 7.20 10.19 -0.29
C PRO A 143 6.72 11.59 -0.63
N THR A 144 6.21 11.85 -1.83
CA THR A 144 6.02 13.23 -2.31
C THR A 144 4.78 13.93 -1.75
N GLY A 145 3.82 13.18 -1.21
CA GLY A 145 2.50 13.68 -0.83
C GLY A 145 1.59 14.04 -2.02
N PHE A 146 2.08 13.89 -3.26
CA PHE A 146 1.31 14.18 -4.46
C PHE A 146 0.01 13.36 -4.47
N SER A 147 -1.08 14.00 -4.83
CA SER A 147 -2.39 13.35 -4.93
C SER A 147 -3.06 13.75 -6.23
N PHE A 148 -3.79 12.81 -6.80
CA PHE A 148 -4.61 13.03 -7.97
C PHE A 148 -5.99 13.53 -7.57
N SER A 149 -6.56 14.39 -8.39
CA SER A 149 -8.01 14.62 -8.41
C SER A 149 -8.73 13.39 -8.95
N ARG A 150 -10.06 13.37 -8.77
CA ARG A 150 -10.89 12.31 -9.34
C ARG A 150 -10.85 12.34 -10.87
N GLU A 151 -10.82 13.54 -11.44
CA GLU A 151 -10.79 13.78 -12.89
C GLU A 151 -9.49 13.29 -13.51
N GLU A 152 -8.35 13.56 -12.85
CA GLU A 152 -7.03 13.06 -13.28
C GLU A 152 -6.97 11.53 -13.28
N PHE A 153 -7.57 10.88 -12.28
CA PHE A 153 -7.65 9.41 -12.25
C PHE A 153 -8.49 8.83 -13.40
N ILE A 154 -9.61 9.46 -13.71
CA ILE A 154 -10.48 9.02 -14.82
C ILE A 154 -9.71 9.15 -16.14
N GLU A 155 -9.00 10.26 -16.37
CA GLU A 155 -8.19 10.46 -17.57
C GLU A 155 -7.11 9.37 -17.73
N ILE A 156 -6.51 8.92 -16.64
CA ILE A 156 -5.52 7.82 -16.67
C ILE A 156 -6.18 6.49 -17.05
N LEU A 157 -7.39 6.22 -16.53
CA LEU A 157 -8.09 4.96 -16.77
C LEU A 157 -8.72 4.87 -18.18
N GLU A 158 -9.11 6.00 -18.75
CA GLU A 158 -9.72 6.11 -20.07
C GLU A 158 -8.69 6.29 -21.20
N LYS A 159 -7.40 6.36 -20.86
CA LYS A 159 -6.33 6.42 -21.84
C LYS A 159 -6.19 5.06 -22.52
N ASP A 160 -6.65 5.00 -23.77
CA ASP A 160 -6.48 3.89 -24.72
C ASP A 160 -5.00 3.62 -25.03
#